data_AF-A0A2E2Q9J4-F1
#
_entry.id   AF-A0A2E2Q9J4-F1
#
_cell.length_a   1.000
_cell.length_b   1.000
_cell.length_c   1.000
_cell.angle_alpha   90.00
_cell.angle_beta   90.00
_cell.angle_gamma   90.00
#
_symmetry.space_group_name_H-M   'P 1'
#
loop_
_entity.id
_entity.type
_entity.pdbx_description
1 polymer ?
#
loop_
_entity_poly.entity_id
_entity_poly.type
_entity_poly.pdbx_seq_one_letter_code
_entity_poly.pdbx_strand_id
1 'polypeptide(L)'
;MPQEQGVKIEEETRRQIAHFLPDAIAKTLQSYKDFYDSDAGFESAKEFSAHHSACKAAIAHVELLIKLAKWADLPDETGHREEDAELALLLANAEAELKKIQKD
;
A
#
# COMPACT_ATOMS: atom_id res chain seq x y z
N MET A 1 6.75 -41.32 8.45
CA MET A 1 7.31 -40.18 7.69
C MET A 1 6.35 -38.99 7.75
N PRO A 2 6.28 -38.26 8.88
CA PRO A 2 5.35 -37.13 9.04
C PRO A 2 5.82 -35.81 8.40
N GLN A 3 7.10 -35.67 8.06
CA GLN A 3 7.68 -34.40 7.60
C GLN A 3 7.37 -34.06 6.13
N GLU A 4 7.18 -35.06 5.25
CA GLU A 4 6.88 -34.84 3.82
C GLU A 4 5.47 -34.31 3.55
N GLN A 5 4.50 -34.56 4.44
CA GLN A 5 3.13 -34.07 4.26
C GLN A 5 3.00 -32.58 4.61
N GLY A 6 3.75 -32.11 5.63
CA GLY A 6 3.76 -30.70 6.03
C GLY A 6 4.32 -29.78 4.95
N VAL A 7 5.41 -30.19 4.30
CA VAL A 7 6.05 -29.41 3.22
C VAL A 7 5.12 -29.27 2.00
N LYS A 8 4.40 -30.33 1.63
CA LYS A 8 3.44 -30.30 0.51
C LYS A 8 2.25 -29.37 0.75
N ILE A 9 1.76 -29.30 2.00
CA ILE A 9 0.66 -28.39 2.36
C ILE A 9 1.13 -26.93 2.31
N GLU A 10 2.35 -26.66 2.77
CA GLU A 10 2.92 -25.31 2.75
C GLU A 10 3.13 -24.81 1.31
N GLU A 11 3.71 -25.62 0.43
CA GLU A 11 3.92 -25.29 -0.99
C GLU A 11 2.59 -25.04 -1.71
N GLU A 12 1.57 -25.84 -1.43
CA GLU A 12 0.25 -25.67 -2.03
C GLU A 12 -0.44 -24.41 -1.55
N THR A 13 -0.34 -24.11 -0.25
CA THR A 13 -0.85 -22.86 0.33
C THR A 13 -0.16 -21.65 -0.31
N ARG A 14 1.16 -21.72 -0.50
CA ARG A 14 1.94 -20.66 -1.16
C ARG A 14 1.50 -20.42 -2.59
N ARG A 15 1.27 -21.49 -3.37
CA ARG A 15 0.74 -21.39 -4.74
C ARG A 15 -0.63 -20.74 -4.81
N GLN A 16 -1.56 -21.12 -3.92
CA GLN A 16 -2.90 -20.54 -3.89
C GLN A 16 -2.88 -19.05 -3.53
N ILE A 17 -2.06 -18.69 -2.55
CA ILE A 17 -1.83 -17.29 -2.17
C ILE A 17 -1.23 -16.52 -3.34
N ALA A 18 -0.22 -17.08 -4.03
CA ALA A 18 0.40 -16.44 -5.18
C ALA A 18 -0.57 -16.21 -6.34
N HIS A 19 -1.53 -17.11 -6.53
CA HIS A 19 -2.56 -16.97 -7.56
C HIS A 19 -3.57 -15.86 -7.23
N PHE A 20 -3.96 -15.73 -5.95
CA PHE A 20 -4.98 -14.79 -5.51
C PHE A 20 -4.46 -13.35 -5.32
N LEU A 21 -3.21 -13.21 -4.88
CA LEU A 21 -2.65 -11.92 -4.44
C LEU A 21 -2.62 -10.81 -5.51
N PRO A 22 -2.26 -11.07 -6.78
CA PRO A 22 -2.23 -10.02 -7.80
C PRO A 22 -3.57 -9.28 -7.94
N ASP A 23 -4.67 -10.02 -8.01
CA ASP A 23 -6.02 -9.46 -8.13
C ASP A 23 -6.44 -8.72 -6.85
N ALA A 24 -6.09 -9.26 -5.68
CA ALA A 24 -6.38 -8.63 -4.40
C ALA A 24 -5.65 -7.29 -4.25
N ILE A 25 -4.38 -7.21 -4.67
CA ILE A 25 -3.58 -5.98 -4.65
C ILE A 25 -4.18 -4.97 -5.64
N ALA A 26 -4.43 -5.38 -6.88
CA ALA A 26 -5.00 -4.51 -7.91
C ALA A 26 -6.36 -3.91 -7.47
N LYS A 27 -7.25 -4.75 -6.93
CA LYS A 27 -8.57 -4.31 -6.45
C LYS A 27 -8.46 -3.36 -5.26
N THR A 28 -7.54 -3.61 -4.33
CA THR A 28 -7.33 -2.75 -3.16
C THR A 28 -6.78 -1.38 -3.57
N LEU A 29 -5.81 -1.36 -4.50
CA LEU A 29 -5.27 -0.12 -5.05
C LEU A 29 -6.34 0.69 -5.80
N GLN A 30 -7.18 0.04 -6.60
CA GLN A 30 -8.27 0.72 -7.30
C GLN A 30 -9.28 1.30 -6.30
N SER A 31 -9.70 0.51 -5.31
CA SER A 31 -10.63 0.97 -4.27
C SER A 31 -10.06 2.15 -3.47
N TYR A 32 -8.76 2.14 -3.19
CA TYR A 32 -8.08 3.26 -2.54
C TYR A 32 -8.12 4.52 -3.41
N LYS A 33 -7.76 4.42 -4.70
CA LYS A 33 -7.79 5.56 -5.63
C LYS A 33 -9.21 6.11 -5.76
N ASP A 34 -10.20 5.26 -5.98
CA ASP A 34 -11.60 5.66 -6.10
C ASP A 34 -12.09 6.37 -4.83
N PHE A 35 -11.69 5.87 -3.64
CA PHE A 35 -12.05 6.49 -2.37
C PHE A 35 -11.33 7.82 -2.15
N TYR A 36 -10.03 7.90 -2.46
CA TYR A 36 -9.22 9.10 -2.31
C TYR A 36 -9.67 10.22 -3.27
N ASP A 37 -9.95 9.88 -4.53
CA ASP A 37 -10.40 10.79 -5.57
C ASP A 37 -11.89 11.14 -5.47
N SER A 38 -12.65 10.43 -4.62
CA SER A 38 -14.03 10.82 -4.33
C SER A 38 -14.02 12.20 -3.70
N ASP A 39 -14.54 13.19 -4.45
CA ASP A 39 -14.51 14.62 -4.15
C ASP A 39 -15.02 14.89 -2.74
N ALA A 40 -14.10 14.92 -1.79
CA ALA A 40 -14.42 15.06 -0.39
C ALA A 40 -14.36 16.55 -0.08
N GLY A 41 -15.45 17.25 -0.40
CA GLY A 41 -15.77 18.54 0.19
C GLY A 41 -15.95 18.37 1.69
N PHE A 42 -14.85 18.28 2.43
CA PHE A 42 -14.87 18.08 3.87
C PHE A 42 -15.51 19.30 4.54
N GLU A 43 -16.67 19.11 5.16
CA GLU A 43 -17.37 20.18 5.87
C GLU A 43 -16.87 20.33 7.32
N SER A 44 -16.13 19.32 7.81
CA SER A 44 -15.58 19.32 9.16
C SER A 44 -14.23 18.62 9.29
N ALA A 45 -13.44 19.01 10.30
CA ALA A 45 -12.20 18.32 10.66
C ALA A 45 -12.42 16.83 11.02
N LYS A 46 -13.63 16.48 11.49
CA LYS A 46 -14.01 15.10 11.80
C LYS A 46 -14.14 14.27 10.53
N GLU A 47 -14.77 14.79 9.49
CA GLU A 47 -14.90 14.12 8.19
C GLU A 47 -13.53 13.95 7.53
N PHE A 48 -12.71 15.00 7.53
CA PHE A 48 -11.32 14.92 7.06
C PHE A 48 -10.54 13.82 7.78
N SER A 49 -10.59 13.82 9.13
CA SER A 49 -9.88 12.82 9.95
C SER A 49 -10.38 11.40 9.70
N ALA A 50 -11.70 11.20 9.57
CA ALA A 50 -12.29 9.90 9.28
C ALA A 50 -11.88 9.37 7.90
N HIS A 51 -11.98 10.21 6.86
CA HIS A 51 -11.56 9.86 5.51
C HIS A 51 -10.08 9.52 5.47
N HIS A 52 -9.23 10.36 6.05
CA HIS A 52 -7.78 10.12 6.05
C HIS A 52 -7.40 8.87 6.87
N SER A 53 -8.14 8.56 7.93
CA SER A 53 -7.97 7.31 8.69
C SER A 53 -8.32 6.07 7.87
N ALA A 54 -9.39 6.13 7.07
CA ALA A 54 -9.75 5.07 6.14
C ALA A 54 -8.68 4.87 5.05
N CYS A 55 -8.15 5.97 4.49
CA CYS A 55 -7.04 5.93 3.54
C CYS A 55 -5.79 5.26 4.14
N LYS A 56 -5.41 5.61 5.37
CA LYS A 56 -4.29 4.95 6.07
C LYS A 56 -4.51 3.45 6.26
N ALA A 57 -5.74 3.04 6.63
CA ALA A 57 -6.07 1.63 6.78
C ALA A 57 -5.97 0.87 5.45
N ALA A 58 -6.40 1.48 4.34
CA ALA A 58 -6.27 0.90 3.01
C ALA A 58 -4.80 0.72 2.59
N ILE A 59 -3.94 1.72 2.84
CA ILE A 59 -2.50 1.63 2.58
C ILE A 59 -1.86 0.50 3.40
N ALA A 60 -2.17 0.42 4.70
CA ALA A 60 -1.68 -0.65 5.56
C ALA A 60 -2.12 -2.04 5.08
N HIS A 61 -3.33 -2.16 4.51
CA HIS A 61 -3.80 -3.39 3.89
C HIS A 61 -2.98 -3.76 2.64
N VAL A 62 -2.67 -2.79 1.76
CA VAL A 62 -1.80 -3.01 0.59
C VAL A 62 -0.40 -3.46 1.02
N GLU A 63 0.19 -2.83 2.04
CA GLU A 63 1.49 -3.24 2.58
C GLU A 63 1.49 -4.69 3.07
N LEU A 64 0.40 -5.12 3.72
CA LEU A 64 0.24 -6.50 4.18
C LEU A 64 0.17 -7.48 3.01
N LEU A 65 -0.58 -7.14 1.96
CA LEU A 65 -0.67 -7.95 0.74
C LEU A 65 0.69 -8.07 0.03
N ILE A 66 1.47 -6.98 -0.04
CA ILE A 66 2.83 -7.00 -0.58
C ILE A 66 3.75 -7.89 0.27
N LYS A 67 3.68 -7.80 1.60
CA LYS A 67 4.45 -8.69 2.49
C LYS A 67 4.09 -10.16 2.26
N LEU A 68 2.81 -10.45 2.06
CA LEU A 68 2.34 -11.81 1.76
C LEU A 68 2.80 -12.27 0.37
N ALA A 69 2.85 -11.38 -0.62
CA ALA A 69 3.35 -11.67 -1.96
C ALA A 69 4.84 -12.03 -1.95
N LYS A 70 5.64 -11.28 -1.17
CA LYS A 70 7.06 -11.57 -0.95
C LYS A 70 7.28 -12.91 -0.25
N TRP A 71 6.43 -13.24 0.74
CA TRP A 71 6.44 -14.57 1.36
C TRP A 71 6.06 -15.68 0.37
N ALA A 72 5.22 -15.37 -0.63
CA ALA A 72 4.75 -16.30 -1.63
C ALA A 72 5.65 -16.41 -2.88
N ASP A 73 6.88 -15.88 -2.83
CA ASP A 73 7.89 -15.91 -3.90
C ASP A 73 7.41 -15.26 -5.23
N LEU A 74 6.55 -14.23 -5.18
CA LEU A 74 6.24 -13.45 -6.38
C LEU A 74 7.44 -12.59 -6.80
N PRO A 75 7.71 -12.47 -8.12
CA PRO A 75 8.82 -11.66 -8.60
C PRO A 75 8.65 -10.18 -8.20
N ASP A 76 9.73 -9.59 -7.68
CA ASP A 76 9.79 -8.18 -7.29
C ASP A 76 10.33 -7.37 -8.48
N GLU A 77 9.44 -6.78 -9.29
CA GLU A 77 9.82 -5.88 -10.37
C GLU A 77 10.03 -4.46 -9.83
N THR A 78 11.15 -4.22 -9.16
CA THR A 78 11.53 -2.87 -8.70
C THR A 78 12.51 -2.24 -9.68
N GLY A 79 11.96 -1.48 -10.63
CA GLY A 79 12.74 -0.80 -11.67
C GLY A 79 12.10 0.51 -12.13
N HIS A 80 12.02 1.52 -11.26
CA HIS A 80 11.58 2.87 -11.64
C HIS A 80 12.60 3.90 -11.13
N ARG A 81 13.36 4.52 -12.04
CA ARG A 81 14.40 5.53 -11.72
C ARG A 81 14.02 6.97 -12.14
N GLU A 82 12.94 7.16 -12.91
CA GLU A 82 12.52 8.49 -13.38
C GLU A 82 11.54 9.19 -12.43
N GLU A 83 10.75 8.45 -11.65
CA GLU A 83 9.82 8.99 -10.64
C GLU A 83 10.55 9.65 -9.44
N ASP A 84 11.84 9.36 -9.26
CA ASP A 84 12.64 9.80 -8.10
C ASP A 84 12.87 11.32 -8.07
N ALA A 85 12.96 11.99 -9.23
CA ALA A 85 13.28 13.41 -9.30
C ALA A 85 12.07 14.31 -8.97
N GLU A 86 10.87 13.94 -9.45
CA GLU A 86 9.63 14.64 -9.13
C GLU A 86 9.26 14.47 -7.65
N LEU A 87 9.42 13.25 -7.13
CA LEU A 87 9.24 12.96 -5.71
C LEU A 87 10.19 13.78 -4.82
N ALA A 88 11.47 13.91 -5.20
CA ALA A 88 12.44 14.69 -4.45
C ALA A 88 12.05 16.18 -4.33
N LEU A 89 11.50 16.77 -5.40
CA LEU A 89 11.03 18.15 -5.38
C LEU A 89 9.80 18.31 -4.46
N LEU A 90 8.87 17.36 -4.51
CA LEU A 90 7.66 17.35 -3.68
C LEU A 90 8.01 17.25 -2.19
N LEU A 91 8.99 16.40 -1.83
CA LEU A 91 9.51 16.28 -0.47
C LEU A 91 10.19 17.57 0.02
N ALA A 92 11.01 18.20 -0.82
CA ALA A 92 11.67 19.46 -0.48
C ALA A 92 10.65 20.59 -0.18
N ASN A 93 9.55 20.64 -0.94
CA ASN A 93 8.46 21.59 -0.69
C ASN A 93 7.74 21.29 0.64
N ALA A 94 7.41 20.03 0.91
CA ALA A 94 6.76 19.64 2.17
C ALA A 94 7.62 19.99 3.40
N GLU A 95 8.93 19.74 3.35
CA GLU A 95 9.86 20.11 4.42
C GLU A 95 9.95 21.63 4.64
N ALA A 96 9.92 22.41 3.56
CA ALA A 96 9.93 23.86 3.64
C ALA A 96 8.66 24.40 4.32
N GLU A 97 7.48 23.85 4.03
CA GLU A 97 6.23 24.21 4.68
C GLU A 97 6.24 23.84 6.18
N LEU A 98 6.73 22.65 6.55
CA LEU A 98 6.86 22.26 7.96
C LEU A 98 7.75 23.22 8.76
N LYS A 99 8.85 23.70 8.16
CA LYS A 99 9.74 24.69 8.79
C LYS A 99 9.06 26.05 9.03
N LYS A 100 8.07 26.43 8.21
CA LYS A 100 7.30 27.66 8.42
C LYS A 100 6.37 27.51 9.62
N ILE A 101 5.61 26.41 9.66
CA ILE A 101 4.65 26.12 10.74
C ILE A 101 5.34 26.00 12.11
N GLN A 102 6.56 25.46 12.16
CA GLN A 102 7.33 25.33 13.41
C GLN A 102 7.98 26.63 13.90
N LYS A 103 7.97 27.70 13.08
CA LYS A 103 8.61 28.98 13.39
C LYS A 103 7.61 30.06 13.85
N ASP A 104 6.32 29.81 13.67
CA ASP A 104 5.21 30.59 14.21
C ASP A 104 4.81 30.09 15.62
#